data_AF-A0A3D8HZC4-F1
#
_entry.id   AF-A0A3D8HZC4-F1
#
_cell.length_a   1.000
_cell.length_b   1.000
_cell.length_c   1.000
_cell.angle_alpha   90.00
_cell.angle_beta   90.00
_cell.angle_gamma   90.00
#
_symmetry.space_group_name_H-M   'P 1'
#
loop_
_entity.id
_entity.type
_entity.pdbx_description
1 polymer ?
#
loop_
_entity_poly.entity_id
_entity_poly.type
_entity_poly.pdbx_seq_one_letter_code
_entity_poly.pdbx_strand_id
1 'polypeptide(L)'
;MKKLVMITMFLVFSFSLYAEEQNTIFMDYYRKATELGWLGLSYCIEIDDENEIEKELFRLSLDPTNSKVKIMDAKAAFEELKQYIESEKEFYNIHKGNPKFINFKGCIRMFYYGTGYGSDYNTQVERIVKKYCKDCK
;
A
#
# COMPACT_ATOMS: atom_id res chain seq x y z
N MET A 1 3.96 -13.66 -48.62
CA MET A 1 4.87 -13.01 -47.67
C MET A 1 4.26 -11.81 -46.94
N LYS A 2 3.68 -10.80 -47.61
CA LYS A 2 3.11 -9.60 -46.94
C LYS A 2 2.01 -9.89 -45.88
N LYS A 3 1.12 -10.86 -46.11
CA LYS A 3 0.07 -11.24 -45.16
C LYS A 3 0.60 -11.90 -43.87
N LEU A 4 1.66 -12.71 -43.97
CA LEU A 4 2.26 -13.39 -42.81
C LEU A 4 2.95 -12.38 -41.88
N VAL A 5 3.68 -11.41 -42.46
CA VAL A 5 4.34 -10.32 -41.74
C VAL A 5 3.32 -9.43 -41.00
N MET A 6 2.17 -9.17 -41.62
CA MET A 6 1.10 -8.35 -41.01
C MET A 6 0.44 -9.04 -39.81
N ILE A 7 0.21 -10.36 -39.89
CA ILE A 7 -0.33 -11.15 -38.77
C ILE A 7 0.68 -11.21 -37.63
N THR A 8 1.97 -11.42 -37.91
CA THR A 8 3.01 -11.42 -36.88
C THR A 8 3.19 -10.05 -36.23
N MET A 9 3.07 -8.94 -36.98
CA MET A 9 3.09 -7.59 -36.41
C MET A 9 1.89 -7.33 -35.50
N PHE A 10 0.70 -7.78 -35.88
CA PHE A 10 -0.52 -7.61 -35.08
C PHE A 10 -0.46 -8.38 -33.76
N LEU A 11 0.10 -9.59 -33.79
CA LEU A 11 0.35 -10.40 -32.60
C LEU A 11 1.37 -9.74 -31.67
N VAL A 12 2.50 -9.27 -32.20
CA VAL A 12 3.53 -8.57 -31.39
C VAL A 12 2.95 -7.32 -30.71
N PHE A 13 2.12 -6.54 -31.42
CA PHE A 13 1.49 -5.35 -30.86
C PHE A 13 0.46 -5.66 -29.75
N SER A 14 -0.28 -6.75 -29.90
CA SER A 14 -1.26 -7.17 -28.88
C SER A 14 -0.58 -7.74 -27.63
N PHE A 15 0.54 -8.45 -27.79
CA PHE A 15 1.35 -8.89 -26.66
C PHE A 15 2.04 -7.73 -25.92
N SER A 16 2.50 -6.68 -26.61
CA SER A 16 3.11 -5.52 -25.96
C SER A 16 2.12 -4.70 -25.14
N LEU A 17 0.90 -4.50 -25.64
CA LEU A 17 -0.15 -3.77 -24.90
C LEU A 17 -0.59 -4.52 -23.64
N TYR A 18 -0.74 -5.85 -23.74
CA TYR A 18 -1.10 -6.68 -22.58
C TYR A 18 -0.02 -6.68 -21.50
N ALA A 19 1.26 -6.68 -21.89
CA ALA A 19 2.38 -6.60 -20.95
C ALA A 19 2.47 -5.25 -20.23
N GLU A 20 2.15 -4.14 -20.93
CA GLU A 20 2.14 -2.79 -20.36
C GLU A 20 1.00 -2.60 -19.35
N GLU A 21 -0.19 -3.15 -19.65
CA GLU A 21 -1.35 -3.15 -18.75
C GLU A 21 -1.09 -3.98 -17.48
N GLN A 22 -0.56 -5.20 -17.61
CA GLN A 22 -0.19 -6.02 -16.44
C GLN A 22 0.92 -5.37 -15.59
N ASN A 23 1.91 -4.73 -16.21
CA ASN A 23 2.96 -4.01 -15.49
C ASN A 23 2.38 -2.81 -14.70
N THR A 24 1.40 -2.11 -15.28
CA THR A 24 0.73 -0.98 -14.62
C THR A 24 -0.06 -1.43 -13.40
N ILE A 25 -0.80 -2.54 -13.50
CA ILE A 25 -1.58 -3.12 -12.39
C ILE A 25 -0.64 -3.64 -11.29
N PHE A 26 0.42 -4.36 -11.66
CA PHE A 26 1.43 -4.85 -10.73
C PHE A 26 2.05 -3.69 -9.94
N MET A 27 2.54 -2.66 -10.64
CA MET A 27 3.15 -1.50 -10.00
C MET A 27 2.18 -0.72 -9.11
N ASP A 28 0.89 -0.72 -9.42
CA ASP A 28 -0.13 -0.05 -8.61
C ASP A 28 -0.39 -0.78 -7.29
N TYR A 29 -0.38 -2.11 -7.28
CA TYR A 29 -0.43 -2.88 -6.04
C TYR A 29 0.74 -2.52 -5.10
N TYR A 30 1.98 -2.53 -5.59
CA TYR A 30 3.16 -2.19 -4.78
C TYR A 30 3.13 -0.74 -4.30
N ARG A 31 2.70 0.18 -5.17
CA ARG A 31 2.49 1.59 -4.80
C ARG A 31 1.49 1.67 -3.65
N LYS A 32 0.32 1.06 -3.77
CA LYS A 32 -0.72 1.13 -2.72
C LYS A 32 -0.27 0.51 -1.42
N ALA A 33 0.45 -0.61 -1.46
CA ALA A 33 1.04 -1.22 -0.26
C ALA A 33 2.06 -0.27 0.38
N THR A 34 2.94 0.33 -0.42
CA THR A 34 3.95 1.28 0.08
C THR A 34 3.32 2.51 0.71
N GLU A 35 2.39 3.17 0.01
CA GLU A 35 1.70 4.39 0.47
C GLU A 35 0.84 4.12 1.72
N LEU A 36 0.09 3.01 1.74
CA LEU A 36 -0.68 2.61 2.94
C LEU A 36 0.27 2.32 4.12
N GLY A 37 1.40 1.68 3.86
CA GLY A 37 2.45 1.42 4.85
C GLY A 37 2.98 2.72 5.46
N TRP A 38 3.30 3.72 4.63
CA TRP A 38 3.76 5.04 5.08
C TRP A 38 2.71 5.75 5.93
N LEU A 39 1.44 5.73 5.51
CA LEU A 39 0.33 6.27 6.30
C LEU A 39 0.26 5.64 7.70
N GLY A 40 0.41 4.32 7.80
CA GLY A 40 0.44 3.64 9.10
C GLY A 40 1.68 4.02 9.94
N LEU A 41 2.85 4.22 9.33
CA LEU A 41 4.02 4.72 10.04
C LEU A 41 3.78 6.13 10.58
N SER A 42 3.27 7.05 9.75
CA SER A 42 2.94 8.42 10.12
C SER A 42 1.96 8.46 11.29
N TYR A 43 0.94 7.61 11.26
CA TYR A 43 0.02 7.42 12.37
C TYR A 43 0.73 6.96 13.65
N CYS A 44 1.60 5.95 13.55
CA CYS A 44 2.32 5.42 14.72
C CYS A 44 3.22 6.48 15.38
N ILE A 45 3.91 7.29 14.58
CA ILE A 45 4.84 8.32 15.08
C ILE A 45 4.16 9.65 15.45
N GLU A 46 2.83 9.72 15.36
CA GLU A 46 2.02 10.91 15.68
C GLU A 46 2.41 12.13 14.82
N ILE A 47 2.57 11.91 13.51
CA ILE A 47 2.72 12.94 12.49
C ILE A 47 1.51 12.85 11.55
N ASP A 48 0.34 13.21 12.08
CA ASP A 48 -0.95 13.12 11.41
C ASP A 48 -1.62 14.50 11.25
N ASP A 49 -1.51 15.09 10.06
CA ASP A 49 -2.42 16.16 9.62
C ASP A 49 -3.66 15.51 8.98
N GLU A 50 -4.83 15.70 9.59
CA GLU A 50 -6.08 15.08 9.13
C GLU A 50 -6.42 15.44 7.66
N ASN A 51 -6.13 16.67 7.24
CA ASN A 51 -6.40 17.10 5.85
C ASN A 51 -5.40 16.48 4.88
N GLU A 52 -4.15 16.28 5.29
CA GLU A 52 -3.14 15.60 4.49
C GLU A 52 -3.48 14.11 4.34
N ILE A 53 -3.84 13.45 5.45
CA ILE A 53 -4.29 12.06 5.45
C ILE A 53 -5.51 11.88 4.54
N GLU A 54 -6.52 12.75 4.62
CA GLU A 54 -7.70 12.63 3.75
C GLU A 54 -7.33 12.74 2.26
N LYS A 55 -6.39 13.62 1.90
CA LYS A 55 -5.88 13.73 0.52
C LYS A 55 -5.11 12.49 0.09
N GLU A 56 -4.27 11.93 0.96
CA GLU A 56 -3.52 10.71 0.67
C GLU A 56 -4.45 9.52 0.51
N LEU A 57 -5.44 9.35 1.40
CA LEU A 57 -6.47 8.31 1.27
C LEU A 57 -7.29 8.47 -0.01
N PHE A 58 -7.64 9.70 -0.40
CA PHE A 58 -8.29 9.95 -1.67
C PHE A 58 -7.42 9.47 -2.85
N ARG A 59 -6.14 9.85 -2.90
CA ARG A 59 -5.21 9.41 -3.95
C ARG A 59 -5.00 7.89 -3.96
N LEU A 60 -4.92 7.28 -2.78
CA LEU A 60 -4.78 5.84 -2.61
C LEU A 60 -6.00 5.09 -3.13
N SER A 61 -7.20 5.69 -3.05
CA SER A 61 -8.43 5.07 -3.56
C SER A 61 -8.50 4.96 -5.09
N LEU A 62 -7.74 5.78 -5.83
CA LEU A 62 -7.87 5.92 -7.28
C LEU A 62 -7.23 4.77 -8.07
N ASP A 63 -7.78 4.54 -9.26
CA ASP A 63 -7.17 3.75 -10.32
C ASP A 63 -5.95 4.48 -10.92
N PRO A 64 -4.84 3.76 -11.18
CA PRO A 64 -3.59 4.36 -11.69
C PRO A 64 -3.73 4.88 -13.14
N THR A 65 -4.65 4.32 -13.93
CA THR A 65 -4.91 4.68 -15.32
C THR A 65 -6.09 5.63 -15.48
N ASN A 66 -6.99 5.68 -14.50
CA ASN A 66 -8.18 6.53 -14.54
C ASN A 66 -8.53 7.14 -13.16
N SER A 67 -8.05 8.35 -12.91
CA SER A 67 -8.26 9.08 -11.65
C SER A 67 -9.72 9.43 -11.31
N LYS A 68 -10.69 9.12 -12.17
CA LYS A 68 -12.13 9.24 -11.88
C LYS A 68 -12.71 7.98 -11.23
N VAL A 69 -12.00 6.86 -11.30
CA VAL A 69 -12.44 5.56 -10.78
C VAL A 69 -11.75 5.29 -9.45
N LYS A 70 -12.52 4.86 -8.46
CA LYS A 70 -12.01 4.40 -7.17
C LYS A 70 -12.04 2.87 -7.12
N ILE A 71 -10.86 2.25 -7.01
CA ILE A 71 -10.68 0.79 -7.02
C ILE A 71 -10.36 0.23 -5.63
N MET A 72 -10.09 1.10 -4.65
CA MET A 72 -9.75 0.72 -3.29
C MET A 72 -10.57 1.51 -2.26
N ASP A 73 -11.09 0.81 -1.24
CA ASP A 73 -11.61 1.46 -0.03
C ASP A 73 -10.44 1.83 0.90
N ALA A 74 -9.77 2.92 0.56
CA ALA A 74 -8.57 3.39 1.26
C ALA A 74 -8.85 3.72 2.73
N LYS A 75 -10.04 4.25 3.05
CA LYS A 75 -10.41 4.60 4.42
C LYS A 75 -10.55 3.34 5.27
N ALA A 76 -11.31 2.34 4.80
CA ALA A 76 -11.44 1.07 5.53
C ALA A 76 -10.10 0.35 5.67
N ALA A 77 -9.26 0.38 4.63
CA ALA A 77 -7.91 -0.17 4.68
C ALA A 77 -7.04 0.51 5.76
N PHE A 78 -7.07 1.83 5.83
CA PHE A 78 -6.30 2.58 6.83
C PHE A 78 -6.83 2.36 8.25
N GLU A 79 -8.15 2.28 8.46
CA GLU A 79 -8.72 1.93 9.76
C GLU A 79 -8.28 0.53 10.23
N GLU A 80 -8.29 -0.47 9.35
CA GLU A 80 -7.80 -1.82 9.70
C GLU A 80 -6.30 -1.80 10.02
N LEU A 81 -5.50 -1.01 9.30
CA LEU A 81 -4.08 -0.87 9.59
C LEU A 81 -3.83 -0.20 10.95
N LYS A 82 -4.58 0.85 11.29
CA LYS A 82 -4.51 1.50 12.61
C LYS A 82 -4.83 0.51 13.73
N GLN A 83 -5.89 -0.28 13.59
CA GLN A 83 -6.24 -1.31 14.57
C GLN A 83 -5.11 -2.32 14.79
N TYR A 84 -4.45 -2.75 13.70
CA TYR A 84 -3.27 -3.61 13.80
C TYR A 84 -2.13 -2.93 14.55
N ILE A 85 -1.79 -1.68 14.20
CA ILE A 85 -0.75 -0.91 14.89
C ILE A 85 -1.05 -0.81 16.39
N GLU A 86 -2.29 -0.46 16.77
CA GLU A 86 -2.69 -0.39 18.18
C GLU A 86 -2.50 -1.73 18.90
N SER A 87 -2.82 -2.85 18.25
CA SER A 87 -2.66 -4.19 18.85
C SER A 87 -1.19 -4.58 19.08
N GLU A 88 -0.27 -3.98 18.34
CA GLU A 88 1.17 -4.29 18.39
C GLU A 88 1.98 -3.30 19.23
N LYS A 89 1.39 -2.15 19.63
CA LYS A 89 2.11 -1.08 20.33
C LYS A 89 2.85 -1.55 21.57
N GLU A 90 2.22 -2.39 22.40
CA GLU A 90 2.83 -2.91 23.63
C GLU A 90 4.07 -3.75 23.33
N PHE A 91 3.99 -4.63 22.32
CA PHE A 91 5.10 -5.48 21.90
C PHE A 91 6.34 -4.66 21.50
N TYR A 92 6.13 -3.53 20.83
CA TYR A 92 7.20 -2.62 20.40
C TYR A 92 7.54 -1.52 21.42
N ASN A 93 7.03 -1.61 22.66
CA ASN A 93 7.25 -0.65 23.74
C ASN A 93 6.83 0.78 23.38
N ILE A 94 5.66 0.92 22.74
CA ILE A 94 5.06 2.20 22.36
C ILE A 94 3.92 2.49 23.34
N HIS A 95 4.07 3.52 24.17
CA HIS A 95 3.02 3.91 25.12
C HIS A 95 3.10 5.39 25.51
N LYS A 96 1.97 5.95 25.98
CA LYS A 96 1.85 7.39 26.30
C LYS A 96 2.84 7.88 27.37
N GLY A 97 3.27 7.00 28.28
CA GLY A 97 4.25 7.33 29.32
C GLY A 97 5.71 7.37 28.86
N ASN A 98 6.02 6.94 27.63
CA ASN A 98 7.40 6.89 27.14
C ASN A 98 7.87 8.24 26.59
N PRO A 99 9.19 8.53 26.68
CA PRO A 99 9.78 9.62 25.91
C PRO A 99 9.51 9.47 24.40
N LYS A 100 9.26 10.59 23.71
CA LYS A 100 8.92 10.61 22.27
C LYS A 100 9.91 9.81 21.40
N PHE A 101 11.20 9.88 21.71
CA PHE A 101 12.23 9.13 20.99
C PHE A 101 12.09 7.60 21.15
N ILE A 102 11.65 7.12 22.32
CA ILE A 102 11.41 5.69 22.54
C ILE A 102 10.22 5.21 21.71
N ASN A 103 9.12 5.97 21.71
CA ASN A 103 7.95 5.65 20.87
C ASN A 103 8.31 5.67 19.38
N PHE A 104 9.04 6.69 18.93
CA PHE A 104 9.56 6.76 17.56
C PHE A 104 10.38 5.51 17.19
N LYS A 105 11.32 5.10 18.06
CA LYS A 105 12.12 3.90 17.84
C LYS A 105 11.26 2.63 17.80
N GLY A 106 10.20 2.55 18.60
CA GLY A 106 9.22 1.47 18.58
C GLY A 106 8.50 1.37 17.23
N CYS A 107 7.99 2.50 16.72
CA CYS A 107 7.33 2.55 15.41
C CYS A 107 8.25 2.15 14.26
N ILE A 108 9.50 2.61 14.26
CA ILE A 108 10.51 2.20 13.27
C ILE A 108 10.80 0.70 13.36
N ARG A 109 10.81 0.13 14.57
CA ARG A 109 10.98 -1.32 14.78
C ARG A 109 9.81 -2.12 14.20
N MET A 110 8.58 -1.68 14.46
CA MET A 110 7.39 -2.30 13.90
C MET A 110 7.42 -2.27 12.36
N PHE A 111 7.72 -1.11 11.78
CA PHE A 111 7.71 -0.91 10.33
C PHE A 111 8.79 -1.72 9.59
N TYR A 112 10.05 -1.71 10.08
CA TYR A 112 11.18 -2.31 9.35
C TYR A 112 11.60 -3.71 9.82
N TYR A 113 11.46 -4.00 11.12
CA TYR A 113 12.12 -5.16 11.75
C TYR A 113 11.15 -6.26 12.17
N GLY A 114 9.87 -6.11 11.80
CA GLY A 114 8.82 -7.09 12.08
C GLY A 114 9.17 -8.52 11.67
N THR A 115 9.84 -8.70 10.53
CA THR A 115 10.19 -10.02 9.96
C THR A 115 11.25 -10.83 10.73
N GLY A 116 11.91 -10.26 11.76
CA GLY A 116 12.96 -10.95 12.52
C GLY A 116 12.73 -11.08 14.03
N TYR A 117 11.78 -10.32 14.58
CA TYR A 117 11.54 -10.26 16.03
C TYR A 117 10.05 -10.28 16.41
N GLY A 118 9.10 -10.26 15.46
CA GLY A 118 7.67 -10.16 15.77
C GLY A 118 6.75 -10.16 14.53
N SER A 119 5.79 -9.24 14.50
CA SER A 119 4.72 -9.13 13.49
C SER A 119 5.20 -8.55 12.16
N ASP A 120 4.95 -9.23 11.04
CA ASP A 120 5.36 -8.77 9.72
C ASP A 120 4.43 -7.67 9.21
N TYR A 121 4.76 -6.42 9.57
CA TYR A 121 4.04 -5.21 9.17
C TYR A 121 3.78 -5.15 7.66
N ASN A 122 4.79 -5.45 6.84
CA ASN A 122 4.64 -5.42 5.38
C ASN A 122 3.66 -6.49 4.90
N THR A 123 3.75 -7.71 5.43
CA THR A 123 2.76 -8.76 5.12
C THR A 123 1.34 -8.36 5.53
N GLN A 124 1.17 -7.66 6.66
CA GLN A 124 -0.14 -7.18 7.07
C GLN A 124 -0.68 -6.07 6.16
N VAL A 125 0.16 -5.11 5.78
CA VAL A 125 -0.19 -4.06 4.81
C VAL A 125 -0.60 -4.68 3.48
N GLU A 126 0.19 -5.63 2.97
CA GLU A 126 -0.12 -6.38 1.74
C GLU A 126 -1.47 -7.12 1.83
N ARG A 127 -1.73 -7.82 2.95
CA ARG A 127 -3.00 -8.49 3.20
C ARG A 127 -4.17 -7.50 3.15
N ILE A 128 -4.03 -6.33 3.77
CA ILE A 128 -5.05 -5.29 3.81
C ILE A 128 -5.30 -4.73 2.40
N VAL A 129 -4.26 -4.43 1.62
CA VAL A 129 -4.43 -3.96 0.23
C VAL A 129 -5.15 -5.00 -0.63
N LYS A 130 -4.76 -6.29 -0.55
CA LYS A 130 -5.44 -7.39 -1.26
C LYS A 130 -6.92 -7.53 -0.89
N LYS A 131 -7.28 -7.16 0.35
CA LYS A 131 -8.66 -7.23 0.86
C LYS A 131 -9.52 -6.06 0.35
N TYR A 132 -8.99 -4.84 0.34
CA TYR A 132 -9.78 -3.63 0.08
C TYR A 132 -9.60 -3.04 -1.33
N CYS A 133 -8.61 -3.47 -2.10
CA CYS A 133 -8.50 -3.14 -3.50
C CYS A 133 -9.12 -4.25 -4.37
N LYS A 134 -10.17 -3.91 -5.12
CA LYS A 134 -10.94 -4.85 -5.93
C LYS A 134 -10.14 -5.35 -7.14
N ASP A 135 -9.35 -4.45 -7.74
CA ASP A 135 -8.69 -4.65 -9.03
C ASP A 135 -7.15 -4.66 -8.94
N CYS A 136 -6.58 -4.69 -7.73
CA CYS A 136 -5.13 -4.76 -7.53
C CYS A 136 -4.58 -6.21 -7.45
N LYS A 137 -5.29 -7.19 -8.02
CA LYS A 137 -4.97 -8.63 -7.92
C LYS A 137 -4.39 -9.19 -9.20
#